data_AF-A0A402DEL5-F1
#
_entry.id   AF-A0A402DEL5-F1
#
_cell.length_a   1.000
_cell.length_b   1.000
_cell.length_c   1.000
_cell.angle_alpha   90.00
_cell.angle_beta   90.00
_cell.angle_gamma   90.00
#
_symmetry.space_group_name_H-M   'P 1'
#
loop_
_entity.id
_entity.type
_entity.pdbx_description
1 polymer ?
#
loop_
_entity_poly.entity_id
_entity_poly.type
_entity_poly.pdbx_seq_one_letter_code
_entity_poly.pdbx_strand_id
1 'polypeptide(L)'
;MKAPVAFFIFNRPQLTAKVFEGIRQAKPNKLFIIADGPHSARPDDRDKCAATRAVVEQIDWDCEVFRNYSEVNLGCGRRVSTGISWVFEQVEEAIILEDDCLPHPTFFPFCEQLLEKYRNEPKIMSISGTNWLGQWKPEQQSYHFSFCGGIWGWATWKRAWQGYDYKIKLWSNPKIRQEIKDFIEDKQIFKWYDQVFSQAYRGEINAWSYQWMFQCLFHSGLEVVPSVNLISNIGFGEEAAHTKNPYDVRSNLPQHSMLFPLEEPK
;
A
#
# COMPACT_ATOMS: atom_id res chain seq x y z
N MET A 1 -19.29 -2.78 2.41
CA MET A 1 -18.51 -2.22 1.28
C MET A 1 -18.38 -3.25 0.17
N LYS A 2 -18.28 -2.83 -1.10
CA LYS A 2 -18.13 -3.71 -2.28
C LYS A 2 -16.67 -3.93 -2.69
N ALA A 3 -15.81 -2.92 -2.49
CA ALA A 3 -14.40 -3.04 -2.82
C ALA A 3 -13.74 -4.13 -1.96
N PRO A 4 -13.02 -5.10 -2.56
CA PRO A 4 -12.26 -6.08 -1.81
C PRO A 4 -11.14 -5.44 -0.98
N VAL A 5 -10.86 -6.00 0.20
CA VAL A 5 -9.75 -5.56 1.06
C VAL A 5 -8.71 -6.67 1.15
N ALA A 6 -7.44 -6.34 0.93
CA ALA A 6 -6.29 -7.20 1.16
C ALA A 6 -5.50 -6.70 2.37
N PHE A 7 -5.35 -7.56 3.36
CA PHE A 7 -4.69 -7.25 4.63
C PHE A 7 -3.44 -8.11 4.81
N PHE A 8 -2.30 -7.44 4.86
CA PHE A 8 -0.97 -8.06 5.00
C PHE A 8 -0.54 -8.03 6.45
N ILE A 9 -0.28 -9.20 7.01
CA ILE A 9 0.05 -9.39 8.43
C ILE A 9 1.30 -10.25 8.61
N PHE A 10 1.94 -10.13 9.77
CA PHE A 10 3.05 -10.99 10.13
C PHE A 10 3.02 -11.40 11.61
N ASN A 11 3.72 -10.67 12.47
CA ASN A 11 4.02 -11.07 13.85
C ASN A 11 3.74 -9.96 14.88
N ARG A 12 2.94 -8.95 14.53
CA ARG A 12 2.59 -7.81 15.40
C ARG A 12 1.10 -7.87 15.78
N PRO A 13 0.68 -8.75 16.71
CA PRO A 13 -0.73 -8.99 16.98
C PRO A 13 -1.47 -7.74 17.48
N GLN A 14 -0.80 -6.89 18.26
CA GLN A 14 -1.40 -5.67 18.81
C GLN A 14 -1.67 -4.59 17.76
N LEU A 15 -0.75 -4.39 16.82
CA LEU A 15 -0.97 -3.45 15.71
C LEU A 15 -2.02 -4.01 14.74
N THR A 16 -1.90 -5.31 14.43
CA THR A 16 -2.85 -6.03 13.58
C THR A 16 -4.27 -5.88 14.10
N ALA A 17 -4.49 -6.01 15.42
CA ALA A 17 -5.81 -5.84 16.02
C ALA A 17 -6.40 -4.44 15.81
N LYS A 18 -5.57 -3.39 15.93
CA LYS A 18 -6.02 -2.00 15.71
C LYS A 18 -6.42 -1.76 14.26
N VAL A 19 -5.61 -2.23 13.31
CA VAL A 19 -5.92 -2.07 11.87
C VAL A 19 -7.11 -2.94 11.46
N PHE A 20 -7.19 -4.17 11.96
CA PHE A 20 -8.29 -5.09 11.69
C PHE A 20 -9.63 -4.55 12.20
N GLU A 21 -9.66 -3.86 13.34
CA GLU A 21 -10.89 -3.20 13.82
C GLU A 21 -11.41 -2.16 12.80
N GLY A 22 -10.51 -1.40 12.16
CA GLY A 22 -10.89 -0.49 11.07
C GLY A 22 -11.50 -1.22 9.87
N ILE A 23 -10.92 -2.36 9.48
CA ILE A 23 -11.44 -3.22 8.39
C ILE A 23 -12.80 -3.82 8.78
N ARG A 24 -12.93 -4.31 10.01
CA ARG A 24 -14.15 -4.89 10.58
C ARG A 24 -15.28 -3.87 10.64
N GLN A 25 -15.00 -2.61 10.91
CA GLN A 25 -16.01 -1.53 10.83
C GLN A 25 -16.45 -1.25 9.38
N ALA A 26 -15.53 -1.33 8.42
CA ALA A 26 -15.84 -1.13 7.00
C ALA A 26 -16.66 -2.28 6.38
N LYS A 27 -16.57 -3.49 6.95
CA LYS A 27 -17.31 -4.70 6.53
C LYS A 27 -17.20 -4.94 5.02
N PRO A 28 -16.00 -5.21 4.49
CA PRO A 28 -15.86 -5.59 3.09
C PRO A 28 -16.52 -6.95 2.85
N ASN A 29 -17.16 -7.12 1.70
CA ASN A 29 -17.76 -8.40 1.30
C ASN A 29 -16.71 -9.47 0.97
N LYS A 30 -15.49 -9.06 0.61
CA LYS A 30 -14.34 -9.93 0.36
C LYS A 30 -13.13 -9.46 1.14
N LEU A 31 -12.54 -10.35 1.92
CA LEU A 31 -11.32 -10.09 2.69
C LEU A 31 -10.24 -11.11 2.32
N PHE A 32 -9.12 -10.61 1.83
CA PHE A 32 -7.91 -11.38 1.57
C PHE A 32 -6.95 -11.17 2.73
N ILE A 33 -6.55 -12.25 3.39
CA ILE A 33 -5.60 -12.22 4.50
C ILE A 33 -4.30 -12.88 4.03
N ILE A 34 -3.24 -12.08 3.95
CA ILE A 34 -1.93 -12.50 3.50
C ILE A 34 -1.01 -12.46 4.72
N ALA A 35 -0.56 -13.63 5.19
CA ALA A 35 0.37 -13.73 6.31
C ALA A 35 1.75 -14.20 5.85
N ASP A 36 2.81 -13.57 6.35
CA ASP A 36 4.15 -14.18 6.28
C ASP A 36 4.30 -15.32 7.30
N GLY A 37 5.33 -16.14 7.11
CA GLY A 37 5.70 -17.21 8.02
C GLY A 37 6.76 -16.78 9.05
N PRO A 38 6.88 -17.51 10.17
CA PRO A 38 7.87 -17.20 11.19
C PRO A 38 9.30 -17.37 10.67
N HIS A 39 10.22 -16.58 11.22
CA HIS A 39 11.65 -16.77 11.03
C HIS A 39 12.10 -18.05 11.74
N SER A 40 12.70 -18.98 10.99
CA SER A 40 13.22 -20.24 11.53
C SER A 40 14.26 -20.04 12.65
N ALA A 41 14.97 -18.90 12.64
CA ALA A 41 15.97 -18.53 13.63
C ALA A 41 15.41 -17.79 14.87
N ARG A 42 14.09 -17.54 14.95
CA ARG A 42 13.46 -16.80 16.07
C ARG A 42 12.26 -17.59 16.60
N PRO A 43 12.45 -18.40 17.66
CA PRO A 43 11.40 -19.27 18.19
C PRO A 43 10.10 -18.54 18.56
N ASP A 44 10.19 -17.38 19.22
CA ASP A 44 9.04 -16.56 19.65
C ASP A 44 8.19 -16.05 18.47
N ASP A 45 8.76 -16.04 17.27
CA ASP A 45 8.09 -15.55 16.07
C ASP A 45 6.92 -16.45 15.66
N ARG A 46 7.01 -17.75 15.96
CA ARG A 46 5.93 -18.71 15.71
C ARG A 46 4.69 -18.37 16.53
N ASP A 47 4.87 -18.08 17.82
CA ASP A 47 3.77 -17.75 18.72
C ASP A 47 3.18 -16.38 18.37
N LYS A 48 4.03 -15.40 18.04
CA LYS A 48 3.58 -14.08 17.55
C LYS A 48 2.78 -14.20 16.24
N CYS A 49 3.23 -15.01 15.28
CA CYS A 49 2.50 -15.27 14.04
C CYS A 49 1.15 -15.94 14.31
N ALA A 50 1.11 -16.95 15.18
CA ALA A 50 -0.12 -17.66 15.53
C ALA A 50 -1.13 -16.71 16.21
N ALA A 51 -0.68 -15.89 17.16
CA ALA A 51 -1.49 -14.87 17.81
C ALA A 51 -2.01 -13.83 16.79
N THR A 52 -1.18 -13.41 15.84
CA THR A 52 -1.54 -12.43 14.81
C THR A 52 -2.60 -12.99 13.85
N ARG A 53 -2.46 -14.25 13.43
CA ARG A 53 -3.47 -14.94 12.61
C ARG A 53 -4.79 -15.07 13.37
N ALA A 54 -4.76 -15.40 14.67
CA ALA A 54 -5.97 -15.53 15.48
C ALA A 54 -6.78 -14.21 15.61
N VAL A 55 -6.13 -13.04 15.55
CA VAL A 55 -6.82 -11.73 15.56
C VAL A 55 -7.77 -11.60 14.38
N VAL A 56 -7.30 -11.95 13.18
CA VAL A 56 -8.03 -11.73 11.93
C VAL A 56 -9.07 -12.81 11.62
N GLU A 57 -9.18 -13.83 12.47
CA GLU A 57 -10.25 -14.83 12.39
C GLU A 57 -11.55 -14.35 13.06
N GLN A 58 -11.55 -13.21 13.76
CA GLN A 58 -12.71 -12.64 14.46
C GLN A 58 -13.64 -11.86 13.51
N ILE A 59 -14.11 -12.55 12.47
CA ILE A 59 -14.98 -12.01 11.42
C ILE A 59 -16.43 -12.32 11.77
N ASP A 60 -17.22 -11.30 12.10
CA ASP A 60 -18.62 -11.42 12.54
C ASP A 60 -19.63 -10.73 11.58
N TRP A 61 -19.22 -10.50 10.34
CA TRP A 61 -20.07 -9.98 9.27
C TRP A 61 -20.04 -10.90 8.06
N ASP A 62 -21.02 -10.75 7.15
CA ASP A 62 -21.07 -11.51 5.91
C ASP A 62 -19.87 -11.15 5.01
N CYS A 63 -18.93 -12.07 4.90
CA CYS A 63 -17.63 -11.86 4.26
C CYS A 63 -17.11 -13.17 3.66
N GLU A 64 -16.74 -13.13 2.37
CA GLU A 64 -15.96 -14.18 1.74
C GLU A 64 -14.48 -13.97 2.08
N VAL A 65 -13.88 -14.94 2.77
CA VAL A 65 -12.53 -14.80 3.34
C VAL A 65 -11.54 -15.73 2.64
N PHE A 66 -10.49 -15.15 2.08
CA PHE A 66 -9.41 -15.86 1.40
C PHE A 66 -8.14 -15.76 2.23
N ARG A 67 -7.47 -16.89 2.48
CA ARG A 67 -6.26 -16.95 3.31
C ARG A 67 -5.08 -17.43 2.48
N ASN A 68 -3.99 -16.67 2.51
CA ASN A 68 -2.72 -17.06 1.92
C ASN A 68 -1.63 -16.90 3.00
N TYR A 69 -1.34 -17.99 3.70
CA TYR A 69 -0.38 -18.00 4.80
C TYR A 69 0.88 -18.72 4.35
N SER A 70 2.03 -18.05 4.51
CA SER A 70 3.33 -18.68 4.29
C SER A 70 3.75 -19.46 5.53
N GLU A 71 4.33 -20.65 5.32
CA GLU A 71 4.95 -21.45 6.40
C GLU A 71 6.37 -20.96 6.73
N VAL A 72 7.00 -20.23 5.82
CA VAL A 72 8.35 -19.69 5.97
C VAL A 72 8.34 -18.17 5.83
N ASN A 73 9.27 -17.50 6.50
CA ASN A 73 9.43 -16.06 6.32
C ASN A 73 9.99 -15.73 4.92
N LEU A 74 9.22 -15.00 4.12
CA LEU A 74 9.62 -14.51 2.80
C LEU A 74 10.10 -13.05 2.83
N GLY A 75 9.78 -12.32 3.90
CA GLY A 75 10.15 -10.92 4.11
C GLY A 75 9.26 -9.93 3.36
N CYS A 76 9.32 -8.66 3.77
CA CYS A 76 8.43 -7.59 3.29
C CYS A 76 8.39 -7.49 1.76
N GLY A 77 9.54 -7.52 1.07
CA GLY A 77 9.58 -7.42 -0.38
C GLY A 77 8.87 -8.57 -1.10
N ARG A 78 9.31 -9.81 -0.88
CA ARG A 78 8.75 -10.98 -1.60
C ARG A 78 7.36 -11.35 -1.10
N ARG A 79 7.08 -11.27 0.20
CA ARG A 79 5.78 -11.67 0.74
C ARG A 79 4.67 -10.77 0.23
N VAL A 80 4.87 -9.45 0.30
CA VAL A 80 3.84 -8.49 -0.08
C VAL A 80 3.60 -8.54 -1.58
N SER A 81 4.66 -8.47 -2.41
CA SER A 81 4.50 -8.51 -3.87
C SER A 81 3.81 -9.78 -4.38
N THR A 82 4.17 -10.96 -3.85
CA THR A 82 3.50 -12.22 -4.23
C THR A 82 2.06 -12.30 -3.71
N GLY A 83 1.77 -11.75 -2.54
CA GLY A 83 0.42 -11.67 -2.02
C GLY A 83 -0.48 -10.74 -2.84
N ILE A 84 0.03 -9.59 -3.28
CA ILE A 84 -0.72 -8.68 -4.18
C ILE A 84 -1.01 -9.35 -5.51
N SER A 85 0.00 -10.00 -6.12
CA SER A 85 -0.22 -10.77 -7.36
C SER A 85 -1.27 -11.84 -7.19
N TRP A 86 -1.22 -12.61 -6.10
CA TRP A 86 -2.23 -13.60 -5.78
C TRP A 86 -3.62 -12.97 -5.65
N VAL A 87 -3.80 -11.86 -4.92
CA VAL A 87 -5.08 -11.14 -4.84
C VAL A 87 -5.63 -10.82 -6.24
N PHE A 88 -4.80 -10.31 -7.15
CA PHE A 88 -5.23 -9.96 -8.51
C PHE A 88 -5.43 -11.15 -9.47
N GLU A 89 -5.06 -12.37 -9.07
CA GLU A 89 -5.55 -13.58 -9.74
C GLU A 89 -7.06 -13.80 -9.51
N GLN A 90 -7.62 -13.18 -8.47
CA GLN A 90 -8.98 -13.44 -7.97
C GLN A 90 -9.93 -12.25 -8.15
N VAL A 91 -9.42 -11.02 -8.11
CA VAL A 91 -10.20 -9.79 -8.23
C VAL A 91 -9.56 -8.78 -9.18
N GLU A 92 -10.36 -7.85 -9.70
CA GLU A 92 -9.92 -6.82 -10.65
C GLU A 92 -9.43 -5.54 -9.96
N GLU A 93 -9.72 -5.37 -8.67
CA GLU A 93 -9.29 -4.25 -7.83
C GLU A 93 -9.27 -4.64 -6.36
N ALA A 94 -8.47 -3.93 -5.56
CA ALA A 94 -8.42 -4.13 -4.12
C ALA A 94 -7.92 -2.87 -3.39
N ILE A 95 -8.43 -2.69 -2.17
CA ILE A 95 -7.84 -1.83 -1.14
C ILE A 95 -6.80 -2.66 -0.39
N ILE A 96 -5.60 -2.14 -0.18
CA ILE A 96 -4.44 -2.84 0.37
C ILE A 96 -3.98 -2.14 1.65
N LEU A 97 -3.92 -2.89 2.76
CA LEU A 97 -3.47 -2.44 4.07
C LEU A 97 -2.40 -3.40 4.63
N GLU A 98 -1.40 -2.83 5.30
CA GLU A 98 -0.44 -3.58 6.13
C GLU A 98 -0.85 -3.47 7.62
N ASP A 99 -0.35 -4.36 8.47
CA ASP A 99 -0.66 -4.49 9.90
C ASP A 99 -0.38 -3.24 10.75
N ASP A 100 0.31 -2.24 10.20
CA ASP A 100 0.59 -0.96 10.83
C ASP A 100 -0.01 0.26 10.14
N CYS A 101 -0.80 0.07 9.09
CA CYS A 101 -1.49 1.14 8.37
C CYS A 101 -2.90 1.33 8.96
N LEU A 102 -3.04 2.10 10.03
CA LEU A 102 -4.34 2.40 10.64
C LEU A 102 -5.16 3.28 9.69
N PRO A 103 -6.36 2.86 9.24
CA PRO A 103 -7.19 3.68 8.37
C PRO A 103 -8.18 4.54 9.16
N HIS A 104 -8.41 5.77 8.69
CA HIS A 104 -9.58 6.55 9.08
C HIS A 104 -10.85 5.93 8.46
N PRO A 105 -12.03 5.95 9.11
CA PRO A 105 -13.25 5.35 8.55
C PRO A 105 -13.62 5.82 7.14
N THR A 106 -13.30 7.08 6.80
CA THR A 106 -13.56 7.64 5.47
C THR A 106 -12.59 7.20 4.38
N PHE A 107 -11.50 6.48 4.72
CA PHE A 107 -10.55 5.90 3.75
C PHE A 107 -11.22 4.91 2.80
N PHE A 108 -12.05 4.04 3.34
CA PHE A 108 -12.74 3.00 2.60
C PHE A 108 -13.69 3.57 1.52
N PRO A 109 -14.69 4.41 1.85
CA PRO A 109 -15.56 4.99 0.82
C PRO A 109 -14.81 5.91 -0.17
N PHE A 110 -13.69 6.53 0.25
CA PHE A 110 -12.81 7.28 -0.65
C PHE A 110 -12.20 6.37 -1.72
N CYS A 111 -11.59 5.25 -1.33
CA CYS A 111 -11.04 4.28 -2.27
C CYS A 111 -12.12 3.64 -3.14
N GLU A 112 -13.27 3.25 -2.59
CA GLU A 112 -14.34 2.59 -3.37
C GLU A 112 -14.89 3.50 -4.49
N GLN A 113 -15.15 4.77 -4.20
CA GLN A 113 -15.63 5.72 -5.22
C GLN A 113 -14.59 5.95 -6.32
N LEU A 114 -13.31 6.07 -5.95
CA LEU A 114 -12.23 6.34 -6.91
C LEU A 114 -11.83 5.10 -7.71
N LEU A 115 -11.90 3.91 -7.11
CA LEU A 115 -11.71 2.63 -7.79
C LEU A 115 -12.74 2.47 -8.92
N GLU A 116 -14.01 2.76 -8.63
CA GLU A 116 -15.07 2.71 -9.64
C GLU A 116 -14.85 3.76 -10.72
N LYS A 117 -14.59 5.00 -10.32
CA LYS A 117 -14.46 6.13 -11.24
C LYS A 117 -13.30 5.97 -12.23
N TYR A 118 -12.12 5.58 -11.73
CA TYR A 118 -10.90 5.48 -12.55
C TYR A 118 -10.63 4.05 -13.05
N ARG A 119 -11.62 3.15 -12.96
CA ARG A 119 -11.52 1.75 -13.39
C ARG A 119 -10.92 1.59 -14.78
N ASN A 120 -11.29 2.47 -15.72
CA ASN A 120 -10.89 2.39 -17.12
C ASN A 120 -9.92 3.51 -17.55
N GLU A 121 -9.36 4.29 -16.61
CA GLU A 121 -8.41 5.36 -16.92
C GLU A 121 -6.96 4.85 -16.74
N PRO A 122 -6.25 4.47 -17.82
CA PRO A 122 -4.93 3.86 -17.72
C PRO A 122 -3.87 4.78 -17.10
N LYS A 123 -4.06 6.10 -17.14
CA LYS A 123 -3.11 7.04 -16.52
C LYS A 123 -3.18 7.02 -15.00
N ILE A 124 -4.29 6.60 -14.40
CA ILE A 124 -4.39 6.49 -12.93
C ILE A 124 -3.99 5.07 -12.53
N MET A 125 -2.88 4.96 -11.80
CA MET A 125 -2.26 3.69 -11.43
C MET A 125 -2.57 3.30 -9.99
N SER A 126 -2.81 4.26 -9.10
CA SER A 126 -2.93 4.02 -7.66
C SER A 126 -3.79 5.09 -6.99
N ILE A 127 -4.41 4.73 -5.88
CA ILE A 127 -5.12 5.63 -4.97
C ILE A 127 -4.44 5.51 -3.61
N SER A 128 -3.66 6.52 -3.23
CA SER A 128 -3.04 6.62 -1.91
C SER A 128 -4.10 6.95 -0.85
N GLY A 129 -3.93 6.45 0.37
CA GLY A 129 -4.61 6.95 1.57
C GLY A 129 -3.73 7.92 2.38
N THR A 130 -2.44 8.00 2.07
CA THR A 130 -1.49 8.84 2.77
C THR A 130 -1.31 10.18 2.07
N ASN A 131 -1.35 11.27 2.83
CA ASN A 131 -0.92 12.59 2.41
C ASN A 131 0.25 13.05 3.30
N TRP A 132 1.46 13.11 2.73
CA TRP A 132 2.68 13.47 3.47
C TRP A 132 2.69 14.90 4.02
N LEU A 133 1.83 15.79 3.50
CA LEU A 133 1.67 17.15 3.99
C LEU A 133 0.65 17.24 5.14
N GLY A 134 0.00 16.13 5.50
CA GLY A 134 -1.12 16.08 6.44
C GLY A 134 -2.41 16.61 5.81
N GLN A 135 -2.37 17.82 5.27
CA GLN A 135 -3.45 18.44 4.50
C GLN A 135 -2.88 19.28 3.34
N TRP A 136 -3.60 19.32 2.23
CA TRP A 136 -3.27 20.16 1.08
C TRP A 136 -4.54 20.63 0.38
N LYS A 137 -4.83 21.93 0.45
CA LYS A 137 -6.03 22.57 -0.12
C LYS A 137 -7.34 21.79 0.13
N PRO A 138 -7.59 21.24 1.34
CA PRO A 138 -8.79 20.43 1.61
C PRO A 138 -10.10 21.21 1.46
N GLU A 139 -10.04 22.54 1.45
CA GLU A 139 -11.17 23.44 1.20
C GLU A 139 -11.50 23.65 -0.28
N GLN A 140 -10.71 23.10 -1.21
CA GLN A 140 -10.87 23.32 -2.66
C GLN A 140 -11.14 22.05 -3.47
N GLN A 141 -10.72 20.89 -2.96
CA GLN A 141 -10.80 19.59 -3.62
C GLN A 141 -10.60 18.46 -2.60
N SER A 142 -11.15 17.28 -2.86
CA SER A 142 -10.99 16.12 -1.98
C SER A 142 -9.68 15.36 -2.20
N TYR A 143 -9.08 15.49 -3.38
CA TYR A 143 -7.82 14.83 -3.73
C TYR A 143 -7.09 15.58 -4.85
N HIS A 144 -5.89 15.13 -5.17
CA HIS A 144 -5.07 15.62 -6.29
C HIS A 144 -4.26 14.49 -6.92
N PHE A 145 -3.61 14.79 -8.03
CA PHE A 145 -2.73 13.85 -8.72
C PHE A 145 -1.27 14.13 -8.44
N SER A 146 -0.51 13.06 -8.24
CA SER A 146 0.94 13.07 -8.07
C SER A 146 1.53 11.82 -8.70
N PHE A 147 2.75 11.87 -9.22
CA PHE A 147 3.49 10.65 -9.59
C PHE A 147 4.20 10.00 -8.40
N CYS A 148 4.01 10.53 -7.19
CA CYS A 148 4.60 10.08 -5.94
C CYS A 148 3.51 9.97 -4.87
N GLY A 149 2.70 8.91 -4.93
CA GLY A 149 1.74 8.57 -3.89
C GLY A 149 2.38 7.84 -2.72
N GLY A 150 1.66 7.76 -1.61
CA GLY A 150 2.06 6.94 -0.47
C GLY A 150 1.50 5.52 -0.60
N ILE A 151 2.30 4.52 -0.23
CA ILE A 151 1.91 3.10 -0.23
C ILE A 151 1.39 2.60 1.13
N TRP A 152 1.31 3.47 2.13
CA TRP A 152 0.66 3.14 3.40
C TRP A 152 -0.84 3.33 3.26
N GLY A 153 -1.55 2.20 3.20
CA GLY A 153 -2.99 2.14 2.90
C GLY A 153 -3.31 2.77 1.56
N TRP A 154 -3.61 1.93 0.58
CA TRP A 154 -3.81 2.38 -0.81
C TRP A 154 -4.77 1.45 -1.52
N ALA A 155 -5.13 1.78 -2.76
CA ALA A 155 -5.93 0.91 -3.61
C ALA A 155 -5.42 0.96 -5.05
N THR A 156 -5.60 -0.13 -5.78
CA THR A 156 -5.24 -0.20 -7.20
C THR A 156 -6.07 -1.28 -7.91
N TRP A 157 -5.84 -1.38 -9.22
CA TRP A 157 -6.48 -2.33 -10.12
C TRP A 157 -5.47 -3.36 -10.59
N LYS A 158 -5.97 -4.56 -10.90
CA LYS A 158 -5.22 -5.60 -11.60
C LYS A 158 -4.55 -5.08 -12.87
N ARG A 159 -5.24 -4.23 -13.65
CA ARG A 159 -4.68 -3.62 -14.86
C ARG A 159 -3.41 -2.79 -14.61
N ALA A 160 -3.30 -2.15 -13.44
CA ALA A 160 -2.16 -1.31 -13.10
C ALA A 160 -1.02 -2.17 -12.51
N TRP A 161 -1.36 -3.21 -11.75
CA TRP A 161 -0.41 -4.20 -11.23
C TRP A 161 0.16 -5.12 -12.31
N GLN A 162 -0.55 -5.31 -13.42
CA GLN A 162 -0.12 -6.16 -14.51
C GLN A 162 1.25 -5.70 -15.07
N GLY A 163 2.19 -6.64 -15.13
CA GLY A 163 3.55 -6.36 -15.59
C GLY A 163 4.53 -5.98 -14.48
N TYR A 164 4.09 -5.89 -13.22
CA TYR A 164 4.98 -5.69 -12.07
C TYR A 164 6.15 -6.69 -12.10
N ASP A 165 7.38 -6.17 -12.12
CA ASP A 165 8.61 -6.95 -12.06
C ASP A 165 9.39 -6.61 -10.79
N TYR A 166 9.46 -7.57 -9.86
CA TYR A 166 10.20 -7.41 -8.61
C TYR A 166 11.71 -7.10 -8.81
N LYS A 167 12.28 -7.45 -9.97
CA LYS A 167 13.68 -7.15 -10.30
C LYS A 167 13.84 -5.87 -11.12
N ILE A 168 12.74 -5.22 -11.53
CA ILE A 168 12.71 -4.03 -12.37
C ILE A 168 13.71 -4.07 -13.52
N LYS A 169 13.78 -5.19 -14.25
CA LYS A 169 14.85 -5.45 -15.24
C LYS A 169 14.93 -4.36 -16.31
N LEU A 170 13.79 -3.77 -16.63
CA LEU A 170 13.65 -2.67 -17.59
C LEU A 170 14.40 -1.39 -17.18
N TRP A 171 14.74 -1.23 -15.89
CA TRP A 171 15.57 -0.11 -15.43
C TRP A 171 16.96 -0.07 -16.08
N SER A 172 17.47 -1.21 -16.57
CA SER A 172 18.74 -1.28 -17.30
C SER A 172 18.70 -0.60 -18.68
N ASN A 173 17.51 -0.30 -19.22
CA ASN A 173 17.35 0.30 -20.54
C ASN A 173 17.51 1.83 -20.47
N PRO A 174 18.52 2.43 -21.13
CA PRO A 174 18.75 3.88 -21.09
C PRO A 174 17.57 4.71 -21.62
N LYS A 175 16.82 4.18 -22.59
CA LYS A 175 15.63 4.86 -23.14
C LYS A 175 14.54 5.01 -22.08
N ILE A 176 14.26 3.94 -21.34
CA ILE A 176 13.25 3.94 -20.26
C ILE A 176 13.67 4.91 -19.14
N ARG A 177 14.96 4.90 -18.76
CA ARG A 177 15.49 5.84 -17.75
C ARG A 177 15.31 7.29 -18.20
N GLN A 178 15.52 7.57 -19.48
CA GLN A 178 15.34 8.90 -20.07
C GLN A 178 13.86 9.30 -20.13
N GLU A 179 12.95 8.41 -20.52
CA GLU A 179 11.50 8.67 -20.52
C GLU A 179 10.98 8.98 -19.11
N ILE A 180 11.41 8.22 -18.09
CA ILE A 180 11.06 8.49 -16.68
C ILE A 180 11.60 9.86 -16.24
N LYS A 181 12.84 10.19 -16.60
CA LYS A 181 13.44 11.49 -16.29
C LYS A 181 12.66 12.64 -16.91
N ASP A 182 12.25 12.48 -18.17
CA ASP A 182 11.49 13.48 -18.91
C ASP A 182 10.07 13.62 -18.35
N PHE A 183 9.46 12.55 -17.84
CA PHE A 183 8.16 12.63 -17.17
C PHE A 183 8.21 13.34 -15.80
N ILE A 184 9.30 13.12 -15.04
CA ILE A 184 9.46 13.74 -13.71
C ILE A 184 9.74 15.25 -13.81
N GLU A 185 10.40 15.69 -14.89
CA GLU A 185 10.75 17.10 -15.18
C GLU A 185 11.55 17.83 -14.07
N ASP A 186 12.02 17.12 -13.05
CA ASP A 186 12.83 17.65 -11.95
C ASP A 186 14.10 16.79 -11.76
N LYS A 187 15.26 17.44 -11.89
CA LYS A 187 16.58 16.76 -11.82
C LYS A 187 16.90 16.20 -10.43
N GLN A 188 16.45 16.87 -9.36
CA GLN A 188 16.75 16.45 -8.00
C GLN A 188 15.86 15.28 -7.59
N ILE A 189 14.57 15.33 -7.94
CA ILE A 189 13.63 14.23 -7.73
C ILE A 189 14.08 13.01 -8.55
N PHE A 190 14.41 13.20 -9.84
CA PHE A 190 14.91 12.11 -10.67
C PHE A 190 16.19 11.49 -10.10
N LYS A 191 17.12 12.28 -9.56
CA LYS A 191 18.35 11.76 -8.95
C LYS A 191 18.05 10.81 -7.79
N TRP A 192 17.04 11.10 -6.97
CA TRP A 192 16.62 10.21 -5.90
C TRP A 192 16.05 8.90 -6.47
N TYR A 193 15.15 8.98 -7.45
CA TYR A 193 14.59 7.82 -8.15
C TYR A 193 15.68 6.96 -8.80
N ASP A 194 16.65 7.60 -9.46
CA ASP A 194 17.77 6.94 -10.11
C ASP A 194 18.59 6.10 -9.11
N GLN A 195 18.81 6.65 -7.92
CA GLN A 195 19.52 5.96 -6.84
C GLN A 195 18.73 4.75 -6.32
N VAL A 196 17.45 4.93 -5.95
CA VAL A 196 16.65 3.85 -5.36
C VAL A 196 16.35 2.74 -6.37
N PHE A 197 16.07 3.07 -7.62
CA PHE A 197 15.85 2.08 -8.68
C PHE A 197 17.14 1.35 -9.05
N SER A 198 18.28 2.02 -9.03
CA SER A 198 19.55 1.33 -9.28
C SER A 198 19.91 0.35 -8.15
N GLN A 199 19.62 0.69 -6.89
CA GLN A 199 19.77 -0.23 -5.76
C GLN A 199 18.81 -1.42 -5.84
N ALA A 200 17.53 -1.16 -6.13
CA ALA A 200 16.52 -2.21 -6.30
C ALA A 200 16.86 -3.16 -7.46
N TYR A 201 17.33 -2.63 -8.61
CA TYR A 201 17.78 -3.42 -9.76
C TYR A 201 18.97 -4.33 -9.42
N ARG A 202 19.91 -3.85 -8.59
CA ARG A 202 21.06 -4.64 -8.09
C ARG A 202 20.66 -5.65 -7.00
N GLY A 203 19.40 -5.64 -6.55
CA GLY A 203 18.91 -6.53 -5.49
C GLY A 203 19.39 -6.13 -4.09
N GLU A 204 19.80 -4.87 -3.90
CA GLU A 204 20.33 -4.35 -2.62
C GLU A 204 19.23 -3.97 -1.63
N ILE A 205 17.97 -3.94 -2.08
CA ILE A 205 16.81 -3.56 -1.27
C ILE A 205 15.83 -4.73 -1.18
N ASN A 206 15.44 -5.07 0.06
CA ASN A 206 14.35 -6.02 0.33
C ASN A 206 13.03 -5.27 0.59
N ALA A 207 12.51 -4.61 -0.44
CA ALA A 207 11.23 -3.90 -0.43
C ALA A 207 10.49 -4.22 -1.74
N TRP A 208 9.18 -3.99 -1.75
CA TRP A 208 8.32 -4.16 -2.93
C TRP A 208 7.87 -2.82 -3.52
N SER A 209 7.86 -1.77 -2.70
CA SER A 209 7.27 -0.47 -3.00
C SER A 209 8.06 0.32 -4.04
N TYR A 210 9.39 0.27 -4.03
CA TYR A 210 10.19 0.95 -5.05
C TYR A 210 9.97 0.36 -6.44
N GLN A 211 9.76 -0.95 -6.54
CA GLN A 211 9.43 -1.61 -7.79
C GLN A 211 8.03 -1.22 -8.27
N TRP A 212 7.10 -1.01 -7.33
CA TRP A 212 5.78 -0.50 -7.66
C TRP A 212 5.85 0.95 -8.16
N MET A 213 6.63 1.80 -7.50
CA MET A 213 6.90 3.17 -7.96
C MET A 213 7.54 3.19 -9.35
N PHE A 214 8.48 2.27 -9.63
CA PHE A 214 9.05 2.10 -10.97
C PHE A 214 7.96 1.72 -11.99
N GLN A 215 7.08 0.78 -11.67
CA GLN A 215 5.97 0.38 -12.54
C GLN A 215 5.06 1.57 -12.86
N CYS A 216 4.67 2.37 -11.87
CA CYS A 216 3.87 3.58 -12.08
C CYS A 216 4.57 4.58 -13.02
N LEU A 217 5.84 4.89 -12.76
CA LEU A 217 6.62 5.83 -13.57
C LEU A 217 6.92 5.31 -14.99
N PHE A 218 7.14 4.01 -15.13
CA PHE A 218 7.33 3.35 -16.43
C PHE A 218 6.12 3.55 -17.35
N HIS A 219 4.92 3.63 -16.77
CA HIS A 219 3.69 3.93 -17.49
C HIS A 219 3.34 5.43 -17.56
N SER A 220 4.24 6.32 -17.11
CA SER A 220 3.95 7.76 -16.93
C SER A 220 2.65 7.99 -16.15
N GLY A 221 2.41 7.12 -15.17
CA GLY A 221 1.18 7.06 -14.40
C GLY A 221 1.14 8.06 -13.26
N LEU A 222 -0.07 8.42 -12.89
CA LEU A 222 -0.41 9.27 -11.76
C LEU A 222 -1.10 8.45 -10.67
N GLU A 223 -0.95 8.92 -9.46
CA GLU A 223 -1.61 8.43 -8.26
C GLU A 223 -2.56 9.50 -7.73
N VAL A 224 -3.72 9.06 -7.26
CA VAL A 224 -4.63 9.91 -6.49
C VAL A 224 -4.11 10.04 -5.06
N VAL A 225 -3.95 11.27 -4.57
CA VAL A 225 -3.53 11.59 -3.20
C VAL A 225 -4.64 12.39 -2.52
N PRO A 226 -5.15 11.98 -1.35
CA PRO A 226 -6.22 12.68 -0.68
C PRO A 226 -5.73 14.05 -0.18
N SER A 227 -6.60 15.06 -0.21
CA SER A 227 -6.28 16.40 0.30
C SER A 227 -6.13 16.44 1.82
N VAL A 228 -6.51 15.36 2.51
CA VAL A 228 -6.22 15.13 3.92
C VAL A 228 -5.63 13.74 4.11
N ASN A 229 -4.81 13.55 5.15
CA ASN A 229 -4.26 12.24 5.45
C ASN A 229 -5.34 11.28 6.00
N LEU A 230 -5.48 10.10 5.40
CA LEU A 230 -6.48 9.09 5.78
C LEU A 230 -5.86 7.85 6.42
N ILE A 231 -4.54 7.72 6.43
CA ILE A 231 -3.81 6.58 7.00
C ILE A 231 -2.77 7.07 8.00
N SER A 232 -2.70 6.43 9.16
CA SER A 232 -1.63 6.67 10.14
C SER A 232 -0.76 5.42 10.23
N ASN A 233 0.54 5.55 9.98
CA ASN A 233 1.46 4.44 10.23
C ASN A 233 1.83 4.40 11.72
N ILE A 234 1.29 3.41 12.41
CA ILE A 234 1.43 3.21 13.86
C ILE A 234 2.53 2.19 14.21
N GLY A 235 3.32 1.77 13.21
CA GLY A 235 4.28 0.67 13.33
C GLY A 235 5.73 1.08 13.46
N PHE A 236 6.02 2.38 13.53
CA PHE A 236 7.37 2.89 13.74
C PHE A 236 7.94 2.45 15.09
N GLY A 237 9.20 2.03 15.11
CA GLY A 237 9.91 1.63 16.33
C GLY A 237 10.76 0.37 16.17
N GLU A 238 11.19 -0.20 17.30
CA GLU A 238 12.15 -1.32 17.34
C GLU A 238 11.66 -2.58 16.63
N GLU A 239 10.34 -2.81 16.60
CA GLU A 239 9.75 -3.98 15.94
C GLU A 239 9.51 -3.79 14.42
N ALA A 240 9.68 -2.57 13.87
CA ALA A 240 9.41 -2.27 12.47
C ALA A 240 10.43 -2.92 11.51
N ALA A 241 10.06 -3.36 10.31
CA ALA A 241 11.05 -3.87 9.35
C ALA A 241 11.99 -2.77 8.82
N HIS A 242 11.43 -1.59 8.51
CA HIS A 242 12.15 -0.51 7.83
C HIS A 242 12.06 0.85 8.54
N THR A 243 11.04 1.10 9.36
CA THR A 243 10.74 2.40 9.99
C THR A 243 11.17 2.43 11.46
N LYS A 244 12.47 2.25 11.72
CA LYS A 244 13.01 2.08 13.08
C LYS A 244 13.04 3.36 13.94
N ASN A 245 12.96 4.55 13.35
CA ASN A 245 13.04 5.81 14.09
C ASN A 245 11.64 6.31 14.52
N PRO A 246 11.22 6.14 15.78
CA PRO A 246 9.88 6.54 16.21
C PRO A 246 9.62 8.06 16.13
N TYR A 247 10.68 8.87 16.07
CA TYR A 247 10.61 10.34 15.99
C TYR A 247 10.58 10.86 14.55
N ASP A 248 10.50 9.99 13.55
CA ASP A 248 10.30 10.40 12.17
C ASP A 248 8.97 11.16 12.06
N VAL A 249 8.96 12.30 11.36
CA VAL A 249 7.77 13.15 11.19
C VAL A 249 6.59 12.44 10.51
N ARG A 250 6.86 11.31 9.85
CA ARG A 250 5.86 10.46 9.19
C ARG A 250 5.23 9.43 10.15
N SER A 251 5.85 9.20 11.31
CA SER A 251 5.34 8.31 12.36
C SER A 251 4.04 8.87 12.92
N ASN A 252 3.01 8.03 13.00
CA ASN A 252 1.71 8.40 13.57
C ASN A 252 1.15 9.71 13.01
N LEU A 253 1.33 9.96 11.71
CA LEU A 253 0.81 11.16 11.07
C LEU A 253 -0.70 11.28 11.35
N PRO A 254 -1.20 12.44 11.80
CA PRO A 254 -2.61 12.61 12.14
C PRO A 254 -3.53 12.29 10.95
N GLN A 255 -4.66 11.66 11.25
CA GLN A 255 -5.72 11.43 10.28
C GLN A 255 -6.77 12.55 10.37
N HIS A 256 -7.46 12.79 9.27
CA HIS A 256 -8.60 13.69 9.24
C HIS A 256 -9.77 13.05 8.47
N SER A 257 -10.98 13.51 8.77
CA SER A 257 -12.17 13.05 8.03
C SER A 257 -12.19 13.62 6.61
N MET A 258 -12.46 12.75 5.64
CA MET A 258 -12.83 13.17 4.28
C MET A 258 -14.29 13.61 4.26
N LEU A 259 -14.60 14.68 3.54
CA LEU A 259 -15.97 15.10 3.27
C LEU A 259 -16.48 14.45 1.98
N PHE A 260 -17.78 14.14 1.95
CA PHE A 260 -18.47 13.59 0.79
C PHE A 260 -19.70 14.46 0.45
N PRO A 261 -20.10 14.56 -0.84
CA PRO A 261 -19.49 13.92 -2.02
C PRO A 261 -18.08 14.41 -2.30
N LEU A 262 -17.27 13.60 -2.99
CA LEU A 262 -15.90 13.98 -3.33
C LEU A 262 -15.89 15.17 -4.30
N GLU A 263 -15.05 16.16 -4.01
CA GLU A 263 -14.80 17.31 -4.85
C GLU A 263 -13.61 17.04 -5.78
N GLU A 264 -13.83 17.24 -7.08
CA GLU A 264 -12.83 17.03 -8.12
C GLU A 264 -11.65 18.02 -7.99
N PRO A 265 -10.43 17.60 -8.36
CA PRO A 265 -9.33 18.53 -8.58
C PRO A 265 -9.70 19.56 -9.66
N LYS A 266 -9.36 20.83 -9.41
CA LYS A 266 -9.55 21.93 -10.36
C LYS A 266 -8.38 22.07 -11.33
#